data_AF-A0A842RAE0-F1
#
_entry.id   AF-A0A842RAE0-F1
#
_cell.length_a   1.000
_cell.length_b   1.000
_cell.length_c   1.000
_cell.angle_alpha   90.00
_cell.angle_beta   90.00
_cell.angle_gamma   90.00
#
_symmetry.space_group_name_H-M   'P 1'
#
loop_
_entity.id
_entity.type
_entity.pdbx_description
1 polymer ?
#
loop_
_entity_poly.entity_id
_entity_poly.type
_entity_poly.pdbx_seq_one_letter_code
_entity_poly.pdbx_strand_id
1 'polypeptide(L)'
;MPLSTTNEKEHSKLGERFKDLETRIDNIPLETAVEVSNQYNCSPELAKVIYLLNSDLNIDPQLILADLEWELNRLAQQGHPLPKVGSYYYNFAVKEARWIAFLRGTFPNTLKKATKKFYRLHKKMNERRTEDFEDLAMEIVMERQYVA
;
A
#
# COMPACT_ATOMS: atom_id res chain seq x y z
N MET A 1 23.99 -6.25 -35.17
CA MET A 1 23.92 -5.94 -33.73
C MET A 1 22.55 -5.31 -33.46
N PRO A 2 21.59 -5.96 -32.79
CA PRO A 2 20.30 -5.35 -32.52
C PRO A 2 20.36 -4.58 -31.19
N LEU A 3 20.17 -3.27 -31.27
CA LEU A 3 20.13 -2.32 -30.14
C LEU A 3 18.67 -1.98 -29.71
N SER A 4 17.66 -2.75 -30.12
CA SER A 4 16.24 -2.36 -29.93
C SER A 4 15.50 -3.01 -28.76
N THR A 5 16.08 -4.00 -28.07
CA THR A 5 15.30 -4.84 -27.13
C THR A 5 15.08 -4.24 -25.74
N THR A 6 15.81 -3.18 -25.38
CA THR A 6 15.71 -2.54 -24.05
C THR A 6 14.56 -1.55 -23.94
N ASN A 7 14.35 -0.68 -24.93
CA ASN A 7 13.28 0.33 -24.89
C ASN A 7 11.86 -0.28 -24.97
N GLU A 8 11.65 -1.30 -25.81
CA GLU A 8 10.34 -1.96 -25.92
C GLU A 8 9.93 -2.69 -24.62
N LYS A 9 10.90 -3.29 -23.93
CA LYS A 9 10.67 -3.95 -22.64
C LYS A 9 10.31 -2.96 -21.53
N GLU A 10 10.88 -1.76 -21.54
CA GLU A 10 10.56 -0.73 -20.54
C GLU A 10 9.17 -0.14 -20.75
N HIS A 11 8.77 0.12 -21.99
CA HIS A 11 7.41 0.59 -22.30
C HIS A 11 6.33 -0.46 -22.02
N SER A 12 6.59 -1.73 -22.32
CA SER A 12 5.72 -2.86 -21.95
C SER A 12 5.55 -2.98 -20.43
N LYS A 13 6.67 -2.93 -19.67
CA LYS A 13 6.63 -2.94 -18.19
C LYS A 13 5.91 -1.74 -17.61
N LEU A 14 5.99 -0.57 -18.26
CA LEU A 14 5.24 0.62 -17.84
C LEU A 14 3.73 0.41 -18.02
N GLY A 15 3.30 -0.09 -19.18
CA GLY A 15 1.89 -0.36 -19.49
C GLY A 15 1.26 -1.41 -18.57
N GLU A 16 2.03 -2.42 -18.18
CA GLU A 16 1.58 -3.44 -17.22
C GLU A 16 1.38 -2.91 -15.81
N ARG A 17 2.11 -1.86 -15.40
CA ARG A 17 1.94 -1.22 -14.08
C ARG A 17 0.65 -0.40 -13.95
N PHE A 18 0.01 -0.04 -15.06
CA PHE A 18 -1.28 0.67 -15.07
C PHE A 18 -2.49 -0.27 -15.04
N LYS A 19 -2.30 -1.58 -15.16
CA LYS A 19 -3.37 -2.57 -15.04
C LYS A 19 -3.73 -2.79 -13.56
N ASP A 20 -4.97 -3.21 -13.30
CA ASP A 20 -5.41 -3.51 -11.93
C ASP A 20 -4.58 -4.65 -11.33
N LEU A 21 -4.33 -4.59 -10.01
CA LEU A 21 -3.45 -5.52 -9.30
C LEU A 21 -3.87 -6.98 -9.51
N GLU A 22 -5.17 -7.26 -9.53
CA GLU A 22 -5.75 -8.57 -9.80
C GLU A 22 -5.36 -9.09 -11.19
N THR A 23 -5.57 -8.28 -12.24
CA THR A 23 -5.21 -8.67 -13.61
C THR A 23 -3.70 -8.90 -13.77
N ARG A 24 -2.86 -8.27 -12.95
CA ARG A 24 -1.41 -8.46 -12.98
C ARG A 24 -1.02 -9.77 -12.30
N ILE A 25 -1.70 -10.14 -11.21
CA ILE A 25 -1.54 -11.44 -10.55
C ILE A 25 -1.96 -12.58 -11.49
N ASP A 26 -3.10 -12.43 -12.18
CA ASP A 26 -3.61 -13.45 -13.11
C ASP A 26 -2.63 -13.75 -14.24
N ASN A 27 -1.94 -12.73 -14.73
CA ASN A 27 -0.96 -12.85 -15.82
C ASN A 27 0.38 -13.49 -15.39
N ILE A 28 0.58 -13.78 -14.10
CA ILE A 28 1.80 -14.45 -13.63
C ILE A 28 1.79 -15.92 -14.09
N PRO A 29 2.84 -16.36 -14.82
CA PRO A 29 2.99 -17.75 -15.24
C PRO A 29 2.94 -18.71 -14.05
N LEU A 30 2.40 -19.90 -14.28
CA LEU A 30 2.25 -20.90 -13.23
C LEU A 30 3.62 -21.38 -12.73
N GLU A 31 4.61 -21.43 -13.61
CA GLU A 31 5.98 -21.84 -13.30
C GLU A 31 6.60 -20.92 -12.25
N THR A 32 6.46 -19.60 -12.42
CA THR A 32 6.92 -18.61 -11.46
C THR A 32 6.23 -18.77 -10.11
N ALA A 33 4.93 -19.06 -10.11
CA ALA A 33 4.19 -19.29 -8.88
C ALA A 33 4.67 -20.55 -8.14
N VAL A 34 4.98 -21.62 -8.86
CA VAL A 34 5.50 -22.88 -8.29
C VAL A 34 6.91 -22.68 -7.72
N GLU A 35 7.78 -21.94 -8.41
CA GLU A 35 9.12 -21.63 -7.91
C GLU A 35 9.07 -20.87 -6.58
N VAL A 36 8.27 -19.80 -6.52
CA VAL A 36 8.11 -19.00 -5.30
C VAL A 36 7.43 -19.80 -4.20
N SER A 37 6.43 -20.63 -4.54
CA SER A 37 5.76 -21.53 -3.62
C SER A 37 6.75 -22.50 -2.96
N ASN A 38 7.66 -23.09 -3.73
CA ASN A 38 8.69 -23.99 -3.22
C ASN A 38 9.74 -23.25 -2.38
N GLN A 39 10.12 -22.04 -2.79
CA GLN A 39 11.11 -21.23 -2.09
C GLN A 39 10.64 -20.79 -0.69
N TYR A 40 9.36 -20.42 -0.57
CA TYR A 40 8.78 -19.88 0.67
C TYR A 40 7.82 -20.83 1.37
N ASN A 41 7.71 -22.09 0.90
CA ASN A 41 6.85 -23.13 1.45
C ASN A 41 5.39 -22.68 1.66
N CYS A 42 4.83 -21.97 0.68
CA CYS A 42 3.48 -21.43 0.73
C CYS A 42 2.60 -21.99 -0.40
N SER A 43 1.28 -21.80 -0.35
CA SER A 43 0.41 -22.26 -1.43
C SER A 43 0.69 -21.49 -2.74
N PRO A 44 0.47 -22.10 -3.93
CA PRO A 44 0.69 -21.44 -5.22
C PRO A 44 -0.13 -20.16 -5.39
N GLU A 45 -1.32 -20.10 -4.78
CA GLU A 45 -2.19 -18.94 -4.81
C GLU A 45 -1.59 -17.74 -4.05
N LEU A 46 -0.95 -17.99 -2.90
CA LEU A 46 -0.21 -16.96 -2.16
C LEU A 46 1.08 -16.57 -2.89
N ALA A 47 1.74 -17.54 -3.53
CA ALA A 47 3.02 -17.33 -4.19
C ALA A 47 2.97 -16.28 -5.31
N LYS A 48 1.87 -16.23 -6.09
CA LYS A 48 1.68 -15.21 -7.13
C LYS A 48 1.65 -13.79 -6.54
N VAL A 49 0.96 -13.62 -5.41
CA VAL A 49 0.88 -12.32 -4.71
C VAL A 49 2.25 -11.91 -4.17
N ILE A 50 2.95 -12.86 -3.52
CA ILE A 50 4.29 -12.64 -2.97
C ILE A 50 5.26 -12.19 -4.08
N TYR A 51 5.25 -12.89 -5.22
CA TYR A 51 6.07 -12.53 -6.37
C TYR A 51 5.79 -11.11 -6.87
N LEU A 52 4.50 -10.76 -7.03
CA LEU A 52 4.12 -9.45 -7.55
C LEU A 52 4.54 -8.32 -6.62
N LEU A 53 4.24 -8.44 -5.32
CA LEU A 53 4.54 -7.40 -4.34
C LEU A 53 6.05 -7.22 -4.14
N ASN A 54 6.83 -8.28 -4.20
CA ASN A 54 8.28 -8.19 -4.24
C ASN A 54 8.75 -7.47 -5.51
N SER A 55 8.29 -7.91 -6.68
CA SER A 55 8.74 -7.36 -7.97
C SER A 55 8.37 -5.89 -8.17
N ASP A 56 7.21 -5.46 -7.66
CA ASP A 56 6.68 -4.11 -7.88
C ASP A 56 7.10 -3.11 -6.82
N LEU A 57 7.04 -3.52 -5.56
CA LEU A 57 7.19 -2.65 -4.40
C LEU A 57 8.46 -2.94 -3.62
N ASN A 58 9.24 -3.94 -4.04
CA ASN A 58 10.48 -4.37 -3.39
C ASN A 58 10.25 -4.67 -1.89
N ILE A 59 9.10 -5.26 -1.58
CA ILE A 59 8.74 -5.72 -0.23
C ILE A 59 9.30 -7.12 -0.06
N ASP A 60 9.94 -7.39 1.08
CA ASP A 60 10.49 -8.70 1.42
C ASP A 60 9.40 -9.80 1.37
N PRO A 61 9.58 -10.85 0.54
CA PRO A 61 8.67 -11.99 0.44
C PRO A 61 8.30 -12.65 1.76
N GLN A 62 9.25 -12.83 2.69
CA GLN A 62 8.97 -13.48 3.97
C GLN A 62 7.98 -12.67 4.80
N LEU A 63 8.09 -11.36 4.71
CA LEU A 63 7.29 -10.43 5.47
C LEU A 63 5.91 -10.23 4.81
N ILE A 64 5.80 -10.35 3.48
CA ILE A 64 4.49 -10.47 2.80
C ILE A 64 3.78 -11.75 3.25
N LEU A 65 4.49 -12.89 3.26
CA LEU A 65 3.92 -14.17 3.68
C LEU A 65 3.47 -14.11 5.15
N ALA A 66 4.29 -13.54 6.04
CA ALA A 66 3.95 -13.38 7.44
C ALA A 66 2.69 -12.53 7.65
N ASP A 67 2.49 -11.46 6.87
CA ASP A 67 1.27 -10.65 6.93
C ASP A 67 0.03 -11.45 6.49
N LEU A 68 0.15 -12.21 5.39
CA LEU A 68 -0.93 -13.06 4.88
C LEU A 68 -1.31 -14.15 5.88
N GLU A 69 -0.33 -14.82 6.47
CA GLU A 69 -0.54 -15.86 7.48
C GLU A 69 -1.13 -15.29 8.77
N TRP A 70 -0.65 -14.13 9.21
CA TRP A 70 -1.20 -13.45 10.38
C TRP A 70 -2.69 -13.13 10.19
N GLU A 71 -3.05 -12.63 9.02
CA GLU A 71 -4.44 -12.29 8.70
C GLU A 71 -5.32 -13.54 8.58
N LEU A 72 -4.84 -14.61 7.94
CA LEU A 72 -5.54 -15.91 7.91
C LEU A 72 -5.80 -16.43 9.34
N ASN A 73 -4.79 -16.38 10.20
CA ASN A 73 -4.91 -16.80 11.59
C ASN A 73 -5.89 -15.92 12.37
N ARG A 74 -5.90 -14.60 12.12
CA ARG A 74 -6.88 -13.68 12.72
C ARG A 74 -8.31 -14.05 12.30
N LEU A 75 -8.55 -14.32 11.02
CA LEU A 75 -9.87 -14.73 10.52
C LEU A 75 -10.31 -16.07 11.12
N ALA A 76 -9.40 -17.04 11.26
CA ALA A 76 -9.69 -18.31 11.91
C ALA A 76 -10.11 -18.12 13.38
N GLN A 77 -9.45 -17.22 14.12
CA GLN A 77 -9.76 -16.91 15.52
C GLN A 77 -11.13 -16.23 15.71
N GLN A 78 -11.62 -15.52 14.70
CA GLN A 78 -12.94 -14.86 14.71
C GLN A 78 -14.11 -15.82 14.47
N GLY A 79 -13.85 -17.13 14.38
CA GLY A 79 -14.89 -18.14 14.19
C GLY A 79 -15.35 -18.30 12.74
N HIS A 80 -14.62 -17.73 11.78
CA HIS A 80 -14.84 -18.00 10.37
C HIS A 80 -14.08 -19.28 9.97
N PRO A 81 -14.78 -20.36 9.58
CA PRO A 81 -14.09 -21.56 9.10
C PRO A 81 -13.37 -21.21 7.80
N LEU A 82 -12.03 -21.32 7.79
CA LEU A 82 -11.22 -21.11 6.60
C LEU A 82 -11.48 -22.26 5.60
N PRO A 83 -12.12 -22.00 4.45
CA PRO A 83 -12.35 -23.03 3.46
C PRO A 83 -11.00 -23.52 2.91
N LYS A 84 -10.78 -24.84 2.89
CA LYS A 84 -9.58 -25.45 2.28
C LYS A 84 -9.71 -25.54 0.75
N VAL A 85 -10.06 -24.42 0.12
CA VAL A 85 -10.30 -24.34 -1.33
C VAL A 85 -9.34 -23.32 -1.92
N GLY A 86 -8.59 -23.68 -2.96
CA GLY A 86 -7.58 -22.79 -3.57
C GLY A 86 -8.17 -21.45 -4.02
N SER A 87 -9.38 -21.45 -4.59
CA SER A 87 -10.07 -20.21 -4.99
C SER A 87 -10.36 -19.26 -3.83
N TYR A 88 -10.57 -19.78 -2.62
CA TYR A 88 -10.70 -18.95 -1.42
C TYR A 88 -9.37 -18.28 -1.08
N TYR A 89 -8.27 -19.04 -1.00
CA TYR A 89 -6.95 -18.51 -0.71
C TYR A 89 -6.49 -17.49 -1.75
N TYR A 90 -6.80 -17.74 -3.03
CA TYR A 90 -6.53 -16.78 -4.10
C TYR A 90 -7.26 -15.45 -3.88
N ASN A 91 -8.59 -15.50 -3.73
CA ASN A 91 -9.41 -14.29 -3.54
C ASN A 91 -9.03 -13.54 -2.26
N PHE A 92 -8.71 -14.29 -1.21
CA PHE A 92 -8.18 -13.74 0.04
C PHE A 92 -6.86 -13.01 -0.23
N ALA A 93 -5.89 -13.67 -0.85
CA ALA A 93 -4.57 -13.12 -1.07
C ALA A 93 -4.59 -11.88 -1.97
N VAL A 94 -5.42 -11.86 -3.01
CA VAL A 94 -5.62 -10.68 -3.88
C VAL A 94 -6.17 -9.50 -3.09
N LYS A 95 -7.16 -9.72 -2.21
CA LYS A 95 -7.73 -8.66 -1.36
C LYS A 95 -6.69 -8.12 -0.38
N GLU A 96 -5.98 -9.01 0.31
CA GLU A 96 -4.96 -8.61 1.27
C GLU A 96 -3.72 -7.99 0.61
N ALA A 97 -3.39 -8.38 -0.62
CA ALA A 97 -2.30 -7.77 -1.38
C ALA A 97 -2.47 -6.25 -1.52
N ARG A 98 -3.71 -5.78 -1.69
CA ARG A 98 -4.01 -4.33 -1.78
C ARG A 98 -3.70 -3.63 -0.46
N TRP A 99 -4.03 -4.25 0.67
CA TRP A 99 -3.71 -3.72 2.00
C TRP A 99 -2.21 -3.72 2.27
N ILE A 100 -1.52 -4.83 1.99
CA ILE A 100 -0.07 -4.95 2.16
C ILE A 100 0.65 -3.91 1.29
N ALA A 101 0.27 -3.78 0.01
CA ALA A 101 0.80 -2.78 -0.91
C ALA A 101 0.61 -1.35 -0.38
N PHE A 102 -0.57 -1.05 0.18
CA PHE A 102 -0.83 0.25 0.77
C PHE A 102 0.01 0.50 2.02
N LEU A 103 -0.08 -0.39 3.01
CA LEU A 103 0.54 -0.25 4.33
C LEU A 103 2.07 -0.19 4.26
N ARG A 104 2.68 -0.97 3.35
CA ARG A 104 4.14 -1.08 3.23
C ARG A 104 4.72 -0.25 2.09
N GLY A 105 3.90 0.15 1.11
CA GLY A 105 4.32 0.97 0.00
C GLY A 105 4.10 2.47 0.26
N THR A 106 2.91 2.96 -0.07
CA THR A 106 2.64 4.41 -0.17
C THR A 106 2.29 5.04 1.18
N PHE A 107 1.72 4.27 2.10
CA PHE A 107 1.22 4.78 3.38
C PHE A 107 2.32 5.40 4.26
N PRO A 108 3.50 4.80 4.49
CA PRO A 108 4.52 5.37 5.38
C PRO A 108 5.02 6.73 4.87
N ASN A 109 5.16 6.87 3.55
CA ASN A 109 5.54 8.12 2.91
C ASN A 109 4.46 9.20 3.06
N THR A 110 3.20 8.80 2.92
CA THR A 110 2.04 9.69 3.06
C THR A 110 1.89 10.15 4.50
N LEU A 111 2.01 9.23 5.45
CA LEU A 111 2.00 9.51 6.88
C LEU A 111 3.14 10.45 7.25
N LYS A 112 4.38 10.17 6.83
CA LYS A 112 5.53 11.04 7.06
C LYS A 112 5.32 12.47 6.53
N LYS A 113 4.72 12.62 5.34
CA LYS A 113 4.37 13.94 4.79
C LYS A 113 3.31 14.64 5.63
N ALA A 114 2.24 13.93 6.01
CA ALA A 114 1.17 14.46 6.84
C ALA A 114 1.68 14.89 8.23
N THR A 115 2.48 14.05 8.90
CA THR A 115 3.10 14.35 10.19
C THR A 115 4.02 15.56 10.12
N LYS A 116 4.83 15.69 9.05
CA LYS A 116 5.66 16.90 8.84
C LYS A 116 4.81 18.16 8.68
N LYS A 117 3.70 18.09 7.94
CA LYS A 117 2.77 19.21 7.77
C LYS A 117 2.14 19.59 9.10
N PHE A 118 1.66 18.60 9.87
CA PHE A 118 1.08 18.79 11.18
C PHE A 118 2.09 19.42 12.16
N TYR A 119 3.31 18.87 12.23
CA TYR A 119 4.36 19.42 13.10
C TYR A 119 4.70 20.87 12.77
N ARG A 120 4.76 21.24 11.48
CA ARG A 120 4.98 22.64 11.06
C ARG A 120 3.83 23.56 11.50
N LEU A 121 2.58 23.11 11.37
CA LEU A 121 1.41 23.87 11.83
C LEU A 121 1.44 24.03 13.34
N HIS A 122 1.70 22.95 14.08
CA HIS A 122 1.84 22.96 15.52
C HIS A 122 2.95 23.92 15.98
N LYS A 123 4.12 23.88 15.32
CA LYS A 123 5.22 24.80 15.58
C LYS A 123 4.81 26.26 15.33
N LYS A 124 4.13 26.56 14.23
CA LYS A 124 3.61 27.92 13.95
C LYS A 124 2.59 28.40 14.99
N MET A 125 1.73 27.51 15.47
CA MET A 125 0.77 27.84 16.54
C MET A 125 1.46 28.13 17.87
N ASN A 126 2.54 27.40 18.19
CA ASN A 126 3.30 27.60 19.43
C ASN A 126 4.29 28.79 19.35
N GLU A 127 4.74 29.17 18.16
CA GLU A 127 5.62 30.33 17.93
C GLU A 127 4.85 31.65 17.90
N ARG A 128 3.54 31.62 17.62
CA ARG A 128 2.66 32.78 17.81
C ARG A 128 2.41 32.94 19.30
N ARG A 129 2.82 34.07 19.87
CA ARG A 129 2.52 34.43 21.26
C ARG A 129 1.02 34.60 21.42
N THR A 130 0.53 34.30 22.61
CA THR A 130 -0.86 34.45 23.04
C THR A 130 -1.45 35.85 22.75
N GLU A 131 -0.58 36.86 22.62
CA GLU A 131 -0.90 38.25 22.23
C GLU A 131 -1.48 38.36 20.80
N ASP A 132 -1.07 37.50 19.85
CA ASP A 132 -1.56 37.54 18.46
C ASP A 132 -3.02 37.05 18.32
N PHE A 133 -3.54 36.32 19.32
CA PHE A 133 -4.92 35.81 19.29
C PHE A 133 -5.93 36.89 19.63
N GLU A 134 -5.58 37.84 20.49
CA GLU A 134 -6.44 39.00 20.81
C GLU A 134 -6.52 39.93 19.59
N ASP A 135 -5.40 40.17 18.93
CA ASP A 135 -5.35 40.98 17.70
C ASP A 135 -6.14 40.32 16.55
N LEU A 136 -6.00 39.00 16.35
CA LEU A 136 -6.75 38.27 15.34
C LEU A 136 -8.26 38.21 15.68
N ALA A 137 -8.62 38.03 16.95
CA ALA A 137 -10.01 38.05 17.38
C ALA A 137 -10.63 39.44 17.15
N MET A 138 -9.87 40.50 17.43
CA MET A 138 -10.28 41.88 17.23
C MET A 138 -10.39 42.23 15.75
N GLU A 139 -9.46 41.77 14.91
CA GLU A 139 -9.51 41.91 13.45
C GLU A 139 -10.77 41.22 12.86
N ILE A 140 -11.06 39.99 13.28
CA ILE A 140 -12.27 39.26 12.85
C ILE A 140 -13.56 39.97 13.30
N VAL A 141 -13.58 40.54 14.52
CA VAL A 141 -14.74 41.31 15.03
C VAL A 141 -14.93 42.60 14.23
N MET A 142 -13.84 43.31 13.94
CA MET A 142 -13.86 44.54 13.14
C MET A 142 -14.33 44.27 11.72
N GLU A 143 -13.80 43.24 11.05
CA GLU A 143 -14.26 42.84 9.71
C GLU A 143 -15.75 42.51 9.68
N ARG A 144 -16.28 41.87 10.73
CA ARG A 144 -17.72 41.57 10.84
C ARG A 144 -18.59 42.80 11.07
N GLN A 145 -18.08 43.85 11.71
CA GLN A 145 -18.81 45.11 11.87
C GLN A 145 -18.89 45.91 10.57
N TYR A 146 -17.90 45.79 9.67
CA TYR A 146 -17.92 46.46 8.37
C TYR A 146 -18.75 45.74 7.30
N VAL A 147 -19.15 44.48 7.53
CA VAL A 147 -19.97 43.68 6.61
C VAL A 147 -21.47 43.73 6.99
N ALA A 148 -21.85 44.50 8.00
CA ALA A 148 -23.25 44.82 8.35
C ALA A 148 -23.63 46.22 7.87
#